data_AF-A0A2L2Z7P6-F1
#
_entry.id   AF-A0A2L2Z7P6-F1
#
_cell.length_a   1.000
_cell.length_b   1.000
_cell.length_c   1.000
_cell.angle_alpha   90.00
_cell.angle_beta   90.00
_cell.angle_gamma   90.00
#
_symmetry.space_group_name_H-M   'P 1'
#
loop_
_entity.id
_entity.type
_entity.pdbx_description
1 polymer ?
#
loop_
_entity_poly.entity_id
_entity_poly.type
_entity_poly.pdbx_seq_one_letter_code
_entity_poly.pdbx_strand_id
1 'polypeptide(L)' 'PAYFNDSQRLATKDAGTITGLNDHRIINAPTAAAIAYGQDKKGTGERNDLIFDLRGGNNDESILTNEDGIFEVKS' A
#
# COMPACT_ATOMS: atom_id res chain seq x y z
N PRO A 1 -4.86 -0.38 5.06
CA PRO A 1 -3.65 -0.97 5.70
C PRO A 1 -3.16 -2.18 4.89
N ALA A 2 -1.89 -2.58 5.02
CA ALA A 2 -1.39 -3.74 4.28
C ALA A 2 -2.03 -5.06 4.72
N TYR A 3 -2.29 -5.19 6.02
CA TYR A 3 -2.92 -6.36 6.65
C TYR A 3 -4.44 -6.45 6.48
N PHE A 4 -5.07 -5.56 5.69
CA PHE A 4 -6.50 -5.67 5.40
C PHE A 4 -6.79 -6.94 4.60
N ASN A 5 -7.70 -7.76 5.10
CA ASN A 5 -8.22 -8.92 4.39
C ASN A 5 -9.21 -8.51 3.28
N ASP A 6 -9.64 -9.48 2.48
CA ASP A 6 -10.52 -9.23 1.33
C ASP A 6 -11.87 -8.61 1.73
N SER A 7 -12.45 -9.05 2.85
CA SER A 7 -13.73 -8.51 3.33
C SER A 7 -13.61 -7.03 3.72
N GLN A 8 -12.54 -6.65 4.41
CA GLN A 8 -12.27 -5.26 4.79
C GLN A 8 -12.00 -4.38 3.56
N ARG A 9 -11.30 -4.91 2.55
CA ARG A 9 -11.06 -4.21 1.27
C ARG A 9 -12.36 -4.01 0.50
N LEU A 10 -13.22 -5.03 0.43
CA LEU A 10 -14.51 -4.93 -0.21
C LEU A 10 -15.40 -3.89 0.48
N ALA A 11 -15.48 -3.94 1.82
CA ALA A 11 -16.22 -2.95 2.60
C ALA A 11 -15.72 -1.51 2.36
N THR A 12 -14.40 -1.34 2.18
CA THR A 12 -13.81 -0.03 1.85
C THR A 12 -14.26 0.46 0.46
N LYS A 13 -14.28 -0.44 -0.53
CA LYS A 13 -14.75 -0.14 -1.89
C LYS A 13 -16.25 0.15 -1.95
N ASP A 14 -17.04 -0.59 -1.17
CA ASP A 14 -18.48 -0.38 -1.08
C ASP A 14 -18.78 1.00 -0.46
N ALA A 15 -18.02 1.40 0.57
CA ALA A 15 -18.12 2.74 1.14
C ALA A 15 -17.83 3.84 0.10
N GLY A 16 -16.78 3.67 -0.72
CA GLY A 16 -16.48 4.59 -1.84
C GLY A 16 -17.66 4.69 -2.82
N THR A 17 -18.20 3.55 -3.22
CA THR A 17 -19.37 3.47 -4.12
C THR A 17 -20.61 4.16 -3.55
N ILE A 18 -20.91 3.97 -2.26
CA ILE A 18 -22.04 4.63 -1.57
C ILE A 18 -21.90 6.16 -1.60
N THR A 19 -20.67 6.67 -1.48
CA THR A 19 -20.38 8.11 -1.59
C THR A 19 -20.34 8.64 -3.03
N GLY A 20 -20.60 7.79 -4.03
CA GLY A 20 -20.58 8.14 -5.44
C GLY A 20 -19.18 8.17 -6.06
N LEU A 21 -18.17 7.64 -5.39
CA LEU A 21 -16.82 7.50 -5.93
C LEU A 21 -16.71 6.21 -6.76
N ASN A 22 -16.01 6.31 -7.89
CA ASN A 22 -15.65 5.15 -8.69
C ASN A 22 -14.24 4.68 -8.32
N ASP A 23 -14.15 3.68 -7.45
CA ASP A 23 -12.87 3.15 -6.99
C ASP A 23 -12.19 2.31 -8.07
N HIS A 24 -11.22 2.91 -8.77
CA HIS A 24 -10.42 2.23 -9.79
C HIS A 24 -9.53 1.12 -9.22
N ARG A 25 -8.96 1.33 -8.04
CA ARG A 25 -8.11 0.36 -7.34
C ARG A 25 -7.97 0.73 -5.87
N ILE A 26 -8.09 -0.26 -5.00
CA ILE A 26 -7.65 -0.15 -3.60
C ILE A 26 -6.21 -0.63 -3.53
N ILE A 27 -5.31 0.21 -2.99
CA ILE A 27 -3.88 -0.11 -2.85
C ILE A 27 -3.47 -0.09 -1.38
N ASN A 28 -2.39 -0.81 -1.06
CA ASN A 28 -1.82 -0.82 0.28
C ASN A 28 -1.19 0.54 0.60
N ALA A 29 -1.37 1.01 1.82
CA ALA A 29 -0.75 2.24 2.31
C ALA A 29 0.78 2.27 2.12
N PRO A 30 1.55 1.24 2.52
CA PRO A 30 3.00 1.25 2.27
C PRO A 30 3.34 1.32 0.78
N THR A 31 2.63 0.58 -0.08
CA THR A 31 2.85 0.63 -1.53
C THR A 31 2.57 2.03 -2.10
N ALA A 32 1.49 2.69 -1.64
CA ALA A 32 1.19 4.06 -2.04
C ALA A 32 2.30 5.03 -1.64
N ALA A 33 2.85 4.88 -0.43
CA ALA A 33 3.99 5.67 0.03
C ALA A 33 5.25 5.41 -0.82
N ALA A 34 5.59 4.16 -1.11
CA ALA A 34 6.74 3.83 -1.97
C ALA A 34 6.63 4.46 -3.36
N ILE A 35 5.44 4.42 -3.98
CA ILE A 35 5.16 5.08 -5.25
C ILE A 35 5.30 6.61 -5.15
N ALA A 36 4.80 7.22 -4.06
CA ALA A 36 4.90 8.67 -3.86
C ALA A 36 6.37 9.14 -3.77
N TYR A 37 7.26 8.33 -3.22
CA TYR A 37 8.71 8.60 -3.19
C TYR A 37 9.45 8.17 -4.49
N GLY A 38 8.71 7.70 -5.49
CA GLY A 38 9.24 7.26 -6.78
C GLY A 38 10.11 6.02 -6.68
N GLN A 39 9.90 5.16 -5.67
CA GLN A 39 10.69 3.94 -5.52
C GLN A 39 10.41 2.94 -6.65
N ASP A 40 9.21 3.00 -7.25
CA ASP A 40 8.81 2.22 -8.42
C ASP A 40 9.68 2.45 -9.66
N LYS A 41 10.40 3.59 -9.71
CA LYS A 41 11.22 4.01 -10.86
C LYS A 41 12.72 3.99 -10.58
N LYS A 42 13.14 3.54 -9.39
CA LYS A 42 14.53 3.66 -8.93
C LYS A 42 15.24 2.32 -8.94
N GLY A 43 16.38 2.30 -9.64
CA GLY A 43 17.34 1.20 -9.60
C GLY A 43 16.96 0.03 -10.51
N THR A 44 17.90 -0.89 -10.67
CA THR A 44 17.72 -2.17 -11.36
C THR A 44 17.90 -3.28 -10.32
N GLY A 45 16.98 -4.23 -10.26
CA GLY A 45 17.03 -5.36 -9.34
C GLY A 45 16.27 -5.15 -8.02
N GLU A 46 16.26 -6.20 -7.18
CA GLU A 46 15.51 -6.24 -5.93
C GLU A 46 15.97 -5.16 -4.93
N ARG A 47 15.00 -4.44 -4.36
CA ARG A 47 15.20 -3.50 -3.26
C ARG A 47 14.22 -3.79 -2.14
N ASN A 48 14.70 -3.68 -0.90
CA ASN A 48 13.86 -3.75 0.28
C ASN A 48 13.71 -2.37 0.91
N ASP A 49 12.48 -1.86 0.97
CA ASP A 49 12.10 -0.59 1.57
C ASP A 49 11.37 -0.85 2.89
N LEU A 50 11.83 -0.23 3.97
CA LEU A 50 11.12 -0.23 5.26
C LEU A 50 10.30 1.06 5.39
N ILE A 51 9.00 0.89 5.61
CA ILE A 51 8.05 2.00 5.74
C ILE A 51 7.55 2.06 7.18
N PHE A 52 7.69 3.25 7.77
CA PHE A 52 7.14 3.59 9.07
C PHE A 52 5.95 4.54 8.88
N ASP A 53 4.76 4.07 9.22
CA ASP A 53 3.54 4.88 9.23
C ASP A 53 3.14 5.15 10.68
N LEU A 54 3.58 6.31 11.19
CA LEU A 54 3.39 6.69 12.59
C LEU A 54 2.23 7.67 12.74
N ARG A 55 1.16 7.26 13.44
CA ARG A 55 -0.04 8.08 13.66
C ARG A 55 -0.45 8.07 15.13
N GLY A 56 -1.29 9.03 15.53
CA GLY A 56 -1.65 9.23 16.94
C GLY A 56 -2.37 8.05 17.63
N GLY A 57 -2.92 7.08 16.89
CA GLY A 57 -3.66 5.94 17.48
C GLY A 57 -3.35 4.56 16.87
N ASN A 58 -2.62 4.50 15.75
CA ASN A 58 -2.13 3.25 15.18
C ASN A 58 -0.80 3.53 14.48
N ASN A 59 0.17 2.64 14.69
CA ASN A 59 1.47 2.70 14.04
C ASN A 59 1.64 1.40 13.26
N ASP A 60 2.00 1.51 11.99
CA ASP A 60 2.20 0.36 11.12
C ASP A 60 3.62 0.39 10.54
N GLU A 61 4.39 -0.66 10.80
CA GLU A 61 5.65 -0.93 10.10
C GLU A 61 5.41 -1.93 8.96
N SER A 62 6.05 -1.72 7.82
CA SER A 62 5.96 -2.65 6.68
C SER A 62 7.26 -2.72 5.92
N ILE A 63 7.72 -3.93 5.62
CA ILE A 63 8.81 -4.17 4.68
C ILE A 63 8.21 -4.43 3.31
N LEU A 64 8.64 -3.68 2.32
CA LEU A 64 8.30 -3.88 0.91
C LEU A 64 9.51 -4.37 0.15
N THR A 65 9.33 -5.41 -0.64
CA THR A 65 10.27 -5.77 -1.69
C THR A 65 9.77 -5.16 -3.00
N ASN A 66 10.62 -4.43 -3.69
CA ASN A 66 10.37 -3.88 -5.01
C ASN A 66 11.33 -4.53 -6.01
N GLU A 67 10.77 -5.15 -7.04
CA GLU A 67 11.50 -5.68 -8.18
C GLU A 67 10.89 -5.12 -9.46
N ASP A 68 11.64 -4.23 -10.14
CA ASP A 68 11.26 -3.59 -11.40
C ASP A 68 9.83 -3.01 -11.42
N GLY A 69 9.41 -2.39 -10.30
CA GLY A 69 8.11 -1.74 -10.14
C GLY A 69 7.00 -2.64 -9.58
N ILE A 70 7.29 -3.91 -9.31
CA ILE A 70 6.39 -4.85 -8.63
C ILE A 70 6.68 -4.79 -7.13
N PHE A 71 5.67 -4.42 -6.34
CA PHE A 71 5.77 -4.36 -4.88
C PHE A 71 5.14 -5.58 -4.22
N GLU A 72 5.92 -6.27 -3.38
CA GLU A 72 5.47 -7.31 -2.47
C GLU A 72 5.58 -6.80 -1.03
N VAL A 73 4.51 -6.93 -0.24
CA VAL A 73 4.58 -6.66 1.21
C VAL A 73 5.08 -7.93 1.88
N LYS A 74 6.20 -7.86 2.61
CA LYS A 74 6.66 -8.96 3.45
C LYS A 74 5.87 -8.97 4.76
N SER A 75 5.43 -10.16 5.15
CA SER A 75 4.66 -10.45 6.38
C SER A 75 5.53 -10.45 7.63
#